data_AF-A0A8H6NPU9-F1
#
_entry.id   AF-A0A8H6NPU9-F1
#
_cell.length_a   1.000
_cell.length_b   1.000
_cell.length_c   1.000
_cell.angle_alpha   90.00
_cell.angle_beta   90.00
_cell.angle_gamma   90.00
#
_symmetry.space_group_name_H-M   'P 1'
#
loop_
_entity.id
_entity.type
_entity.pdbx_description
1 polymer ?
#
loop_
_entity_poly.entity_id
_entity_poly.type
_entity_poly.pdbx_seq_one_letter_code
_entity_poly.pdbx_strand_id
1 'polypeptide(L)'
;MQLQGADKNLSGSIEEFFRGLADVLLLPGHENGKGLGLGAKCLHQLFLVDAGGGTVDLISYEILSKEPFSVREAVRGDGDLCGGVFLDEAFVNFIKDKVGSEAWHNVPEAEARKALNNDWENNIKTAFHGQD
;
A
#
# COMPACT_ATOMS: atom_id res chain seq x y z
N MET A 1 -7.38 3.69 5.84
CA MET A 1 -7.69 3.82 7.29
C MET A 1 -6.60 4.69 7.92
N GLN A 2 -6.87 5.91 8.40
CA GLN A 2 -5.79 6.75 8.95
C GLN A 2 -5.42 6.30 10.37
N LEU A 3 -4.35 5.51 10.50
CA LEU A 3 -3.69 5.20 11.78
C LEU A 3 -2.76 6.34 12.24
N GLN A 4 -2.91 7.56 11.71
CA GLN A 4 -2.13 8.71 12.17
C GLN A 4 -2.72 9.23 13.48
N GLY A 5 -2.04 8.93 14.60
CA GLY A 5 -2.36 9.48 15.92
C GLY A 5 -3.08 8.54 16.89
N ALA A 6 -3.27 7.26 16.53
CA ALA A 6 -3.74 6.25 17.48
C ALA A 6 -2.62 5.86 18.48
N ASP A 7 -3.04 5.49 19.68
CA ASP A 7 -2.21 5.21 20.86
C ASP A 7 -0.86 4.52 20.53
N LYS A 8 0.24 5.08 21.04
CA LYS A 8 1.61 4.63 20.71
C LYS A 8 1.93 3.22 21.21
N ASN A 9 1.03 2.63 21.98
CA ASN A 9 1.07 1.26 22.46
C ASN A 9 -0.32 0.66 22.25
N LEU A 10 -0.45 -0.29 21.32
CA LEU A 10 -1.68 -1.03 21.11
C LEU A 10 -1.53 -2.39 21.79
N SER A 11 -2.49 -2.76 22.63
CA SER A 11 -2.55 -4.06 23.31
C SER A 11 -3.91 -4.71 23.12
N GLY A 12 -3.93 -5.98 22.77
CA GLY A 12 -5.17 -6.72 22.49
C GLY A 12 -4.87 -8.10 21.95
N SER A 13 -5.83 -8.74 21.29
CA SER A 13 -5.54 -9.92 20.48
C SER A 13 -4.95 -9.51 19.13
N ILE A 14 -4.10 -10.36 18.56
CA ILE A 14 -3.52 -10.16 17.23
C ILE A 14 -4.61 -10.01 16.14
N GLU A 15 -5.72 -10.73 16.29
CA GLU A 15 -6.89 -10.69 15.41
C GLU A 15 -7.62 -9.34 15.45
N GLU A 16 -7.70 -8.70 16.61
CA GLU A 16 -8.28 -7.36 16.73
C GLU A 16 -7.38 -6.31 16.06
N PHE A 17 -6.07 -6.48 16.18
CA PHE A 17 -5.11 -5.56 15.57
C PHE A 17 -5.13 -5.61 14.05
N PHE A 18 -5.26 -6.81 13.46
CA PHE A 18 -5.26 -6.98 12.00
C PHE A 18 -6.63 -6.91 11.34
N ARG A 19 -7.69 -6.70 12.12
CA ARG A 19 -9.05 -6.68 11.59
C ARG A 19 -9.22 -5.59 10.53
N GLY A 20 -9.52 -6.02 9.30
CA GLY A 20 -9.84 -5.11 8.19
C GLY A 20 -8.63 -4.60 7.40
N LEU A 21 -7.43 -5.11 7.67
CA LEU A 21 -6.26 -4.87 6.83
C LEU A 21 -6.21 -5.92 5.72
N ALA A 22 -6.16 -5.45 4.47
CA ALA A 22 -6.14 -6.31 3.30
C ALA A 22 -4.78 -7.02 3.14
N ASP A 23 -3.68 -6.31 3.46
CA ASP A 23 -2.32 -6.81 3.27
C ASP A 23 -1.43 -6.47 4.48
N VAL A 24 -0.89 -7.52 5.09
CA VAL A 24 -0.01 -7.43 6.26
C VAL A 24 1.26 -8.21 5.94
N LEU A 25 2.40 -7.52 5.91
CA LEU A 25 3.69 -8.18 5.68
C LEU A 25 4.47 -8.31 6.99
N LEU A 26 4.71 -9.55 7.40
CA LEU A 26 5.58 -9.87 8.54
C LEU A 26 6.98 -10.19 8.02
N LEU A 27 7.96 -9.38 8.42
CA LEU A 27 9.36 -9.60 8.06
C LEU A 27 10.15 -10.09 9.28
N PRO A 28 11.05 -11.09 9.11
CA PRO A 28 11.99 -11.45 10.16
C PRO A 28 12.89 -10.24 10.48
N GLY A 29 13.12 -9.97 11.76
CA GLY A 29 14.02 -8.89 12.17
C GLY A 29 15.45 -9.16 11.67
N HIS A 30 16.06 -8.17 11.03
CA HIS A 30 17.46 -8.25 10.58
C HIS A 30 18.42 -7.90 11.73
N GLU A 31 19.30 -8.83 12.09
CA GLU A 31 20.32 -8.62 13.14
C GLU A 31 21.48 -7.74 12.63
N ASN A 32 21.27 -6.43 12.53
CA ASN A 32 22.39 -5.50 12.36
C ASN A 32 22.92 -5.07 13.73
N GLY A 33 24.00 -5.73 14.16
CA GLY A 33 24.72 -5.35 15.36
C GLY A 33 25.26 -3.92 15.27
N LYS A 34 24.57 -2.97 15.90
CA LYS A 34 25.08 -1.98 16.88
C LYS A 34 23.85 -1.45 17.63
N GLY A 35 23.57 -2.06 18.79
CA GLY A 35 22.50 -1.59 19.66
C GLY A 35 22.80 -0.17 20.15
N LEU A 36 21.87 0.76 19.90
CA LEU A 36 21.68 1.86 20.84
C LEU A 36 21.35 1.22 22.20
N GLY A 37 22.11 1.57 23.23
CA GLY A 37 22.14 0.90 24.54
C GLY A 37 20.86 1.01 25.38
N LEU A 38 19.76 0.49 24.87
CA LEU A 38 18.51 0.22 25.59
C LEU A 38 18.07 -1.18 25.18
N GLY A 39 18.17 -2.14 26.12
CA GLY A 39 17.98 -3.58 25.89
C GLY A 39 16.55 -4.01 25.54
N ALA A 40 16.06 -3.63 24.36
CA ALA A 40 14.88 -4.20 23.74
C ALA A 40 15.29 -4.81 22.39
N LYS A 41 15.59 -6.11 22.37
CA LYS A 41 15.78 -6.87 21.13
C LYS A 41 14.40 -7.13 20.53
N CYS A 42 14.01 -6.41 19.48
CA CYS A 42 12.80 -6.70 18.73
C CYS A 42 13.11 -7.79 17.67
N LEU A 43 12.53 -8.98 17.84
CA LEU A 43 12.78 -10.14 16.96
C LEU A 43 11.96 -10.11 15.67
N HIS A 44 10.90 -9.30 15.59
CA HIS A 44 9.96 -9.29 14.47
C HIS A 44 9.45 -7.87 14.20
N GLN A 45 9.45 -7.47 12.93
CA GLN A 45 8.86 -6.22 12.47
C GLN A 45 7.64 -6.50 11.60
N LEU A 46 6.65 -5.63 11.74
CA LEU A 46 5.42 -5.66 10.98
C LEU A 46 5.34 -4.42 10.11
N PHE A 47 5.03 -4.59 8.83
CA PHE A 47 4.73 -3.50 7.93
C PHE A 47 3.27 -3.60 7.50
N LEU A 48 2.55 -2.49 7.64
CA LEU A 48 1.20 -2.34 7.12
C LEU A 48 1.25 -1.43 5.91
N VAL A 49 0.69 -1.90 4.80
CA VAL A 49 0.62 -1.18 3.53
C VAL A 49 -0.85 -0.99 3.17
N ASP A 50 -1.29 0.26 3.05
CA ASP A 50 -2.62 0.62 2.52
C ASP A 50 -2.40 1.22 1.13
N ALA A 51 -2.50 0.38 0.09
CA ALA A 51 -2.31 0.79 -1.31
C ALA A 51 -3.67 1.06 -1.96
N GLY A 52 -4.16 2.29 -1.81
CA GLY A 52 -5.44 2.73 -2.32
C GLY A 52 -5.41 3.27 -3.75
N GLY A 53 -6.55 3.80 -4.18
CA GLY A 53 -6.68 4.43 -5.50
C GLY A 53 -5.92 5.76 -5.63
N GLY A 54 -5.75 6.53 -4.55
CA GLY A 54 -5.08 7.83 -4.59
C GLY A 54 -3.73 7.85 -3.88
N THR A 55 -3.64 7.17 -2.75
CA THR A 55 -2.47 7.15 -1.87
C THR A 55 -1.95 5.74 -1.69
N VAL A 56 -0.66 5.64 -1.37
CA VAL A 56 -0.10 4.46 -0.73
C VAL A 56 0.47 4.92 0.60
N ASP A 57 0.01 4.31 1.69
CA ASP A 57 0.46 4.59 3.05
C ASP A 57 1.22 3.37 3.61
N LEU A 58 2.39 3.62 4.21
CA LEU A 58 3.24 2.62 4.84
C LEU A 58 3.51 2.99 6.30
N ILE A 59 3.25 2.05 7.20
CA ILE A 59 3.59 2.18 8.62
C ILE A 59 4.28 0.91 9.13
N SER A 60 5.17 1.07 10.11
CA SER A 60 5.95 -0.03 10.66
C SER A 60 5.79 -0.12 12.18
N TYR A 61 5.70 -1.35 12.66
CA TYR A 61 5.56 -1.66 14.08
C TYR A 61 6.61 -2.66 14.54
N GLU A 62 7.11 -2.43 15.75
CA GLU A 62 7.91 -3.38 16.51
C GLU A 62 7.00 -4.20 17.42
N ILE A 63 7.11 -5.53 17.34
CA ILE A 63 6.40 -6.42 18.26
C ILE A 63 7.14 -6.43 19.60
N LEU A 64 6.46 -5.97 20.65
CA LEU A 64 6.97 -5.89 22.01
C LEU A 64 6.69 -7.18 22.79
N SER A 65 5.49 -7.73 22.63
CA SER A 65 5.07 -9.00 23.21
C SER A 65 4.11 -9.71 22.29
N LYS A 66 4.15 -11.05 22.28
CA LYS A 66 3.18 -11.89 21.56
C LYS A 66 1.97 -12.23 22.44
N GLU A 67 2.16 -12.31 23.75
CA GLU A 67 1.12 -12.65 24.73
C GLU A 67 1.32 -11.90 26.05
N PRO A 68 0.47 -10.93 26.42
CA PRO A 68 -0.56 -10.33 25.54
C PRO A 68 0.11 -9.67 24.33
N PHE A 69 -0.56 -9.67 23.16
CA PHE A 69 0.00 -9.05 21.97
C PHE A 69 0.12 -7.55 22.18
N SER A 70 1.34 -7.02 21.98
CA SER A 70 1.60 -5.59 22.07
C SER A 70 2.65 -5.15 21.06
N VAL A 71 2.41 -3.97 20.50
CA VAL A 71 3.28 -3.35 19.51
C VAL A 71 3.49 -1.87 19.83
N ARG A 72 4.59 -1.32 19.31
CA ARG A 72 4.79 0.12 19.19
C ARG A 72 5.12 0.48 17.76
N GLU A 73 4.73 1.67 17.33
CA GLU A 73 5.16 2.23 16.06
C GLU A 73 6.70 2.36 16.06
N ALA A 74 7.35 1.78 15.05
CA ALA A 74 8.81 1.77 14.95
C ALA A 74 9.33 3.12 14.46
N VAL A 75 8.71 3.61 13.39
CA VAL A 75 8.88 4.96 12.86
C VAL A 75 7.53 5.51 12.44
N ARG A 76 7.41 6.84 12.46
CA ARG A 76 6.21 7.53 11.97
C ARG A 76 5.84 7.00 10.59
N GLY A 77 4.59 6.55 10.42
CA GLY A 77 4.06 6.16 9.12
C GLY A 77 4.18 7.30 8.09
N ASP A 78 4.40 6.92 6.84
CA ASP A 78 4.55 7.83 5.71
C ASP A 78 3.61 7.42 4.57
N GLY A 79 3.32 8.35 3.67
CA GLY A 79 2.44 8.09 2.54
C GLY A 79 2.57 9.14 1.47
N ASP A 80 2.29 8.75 0.23
CA ASP A 80 2.42 9.63 -0.92
C ASP A 80 1.26 9.45 -1.91
N LEU A 81 1.05 10.45 -2.76
CA LEU A 81 0.13 10.41 -3.89
C LEU A 81 0.72 9.54 -5.00
N CYS A 82 0.57 8.23 -4.84
CA CYS A 82 1.10 7.22 -5.77
C CYS A 82 0.17 6.00 -5.91
N GLY A 83 -1.12 6.16 -5.61
CA GLY A 83 -2.12 5.11 -5.74
C GLY A 83 -2.51 4.78 -7.19
N GLY A 84 -3.53 3.92 -7.34
CA GLY A 84 -4.00 3.41 -8.65
C GLY A 84 -4.35 4.45 -9.71
N VAL A 85 -4.72 5.68 -9.34
CA VAL A 85 -5.03 6.79 -10.26
C VAL A 85 -3.81 7.20 -11.09
N PHE A 86 -2.61 7.07 -10.54
CA PHE A 86 -1.39 7.35 -11.29
C PHE A 86 -1.13 6.29 -12.37
N LEU A 87 -1.57 5.04 -12.13
CA LEU A 87 -1.58 4.00 -13.16
C LEU A 87 -2.62 4.30 -14.25
N ASP A 88 -3.79 4.83 -13.88
CA ASP A 88 -4.81 5.28 -14.84
C ASP A 88 -4.29 6.37 -15.78
N GLU A 89 -3.68 7.40 -15.21
CA GLU A 89 -3.11 8.51 -15.96
C GLU A 89 -1.98 8.04 -16.88
N ALA A 90 -1.09 7.19 -16.38
CA ALA A 90 -0.01 6.60 -17.16
C ALA A 90 -0.54 5.78 -18.35
N PHE A 91 -1.60 4.99 -18.15
CA PHE A 91 -2.23 4.23 -19.21
C PHE A 91 -2.86 5.13 -20.29
N VAL A 92 -3.59 6.18 -19.89
CA VAL A 92 -4.15 7.15 -20.84
C VAL A 92 -3.06 7.82 -21.67
N ASN A 93 -1.96 8.22 -21.03
CA ASN A 93 -0.82 8.84 -21.72
C ASN A 93 -0.15 7.84 -22.68
N PHE A 94 0.03 6.59 -22.26
CA PHE A 94 0.54 5.54 -23.12
C PHE A 94 -0.31 5.34 -24.39
N ILE A 95 -1.64 5.31 -24.25
CA ILE A 95 -2.53 5.20 -25.42
C ILE A 95 -2.39 6.42 -26.33
N LYS A 96 -2.40 7.65 -25.79
CA LYS A 96 -2.20 8.88 -26.56
C LYS A 96 -0.90 8.87 -27.35
N ASP A 97 0.18 8.40 -26.75
CA ASP A 97 1.49 8.30 -27.40
C ASP A 97 1.51 7.24 -28.50
N LYS A 98 0.75 6.14 -28.33
CA LYS A 98 0.67 5.06 -29.32
C LYS A 98 -0.22 5.39 -30.52
N VAL A 99 -1.39 6.00 -30.29
CA VAL A 99 -2.34 6.31 -31.37
C VAL A 99 -2.13 7.69 -31.98
N GLY A 100 -1.37 8.55 -31.30
CA GLY A 100 -1.17 9.95 -31.66
C GLY A 100 -2.24 10.86 -31.04
N SER A 101 -1.81 12.02 -30.54
CA SER A 101 -2.69 12.94 -29.78
C SER A 101 -3.89 13.45 -30.58
N GLU A 102 -3.73 13.63 -31.90
CA GLU A 102 -4.83 14.06 -32.79
C GLU A 102 -5.90 12.97 -32.94
N ALA A 103 -5.49 11.71 -33.15
CA ALA A 103 -6.41 10.59 -33.23
C ALA A 103 -7.15 10.40 -31.90
N TRP A 104 -6.45 10.52 -30.77
CA TRP A 104 -7.06 10.46 -29.44
C TRP A 104 -8.10 11.58 -29.24
N HIS A 105 -7.82 12.80 -29.68
CA HIS A 105 -8.75 13.93 -29.54
C HIS A 105 -10.07 13.72 -30.31
N ASN A 106 -10.02 12.94 -31.39
CA ASN A 106 -11.21 12.60 -32.18
C ASN A 106 -12.02 11.42 -31.60
N VAL A 107 -11.56 10.76 -30.53
CA VAL A 107 -12.30 9.69 -29.88
C VAL A 107 -13.47 10.30 -29.09
N PRO A 108 -14.73 9.85 -29.31
CA PRO A 108 -15.85 10.29 -28.51
C PRO A 108 -15.65 9.98 -27.03
N GLU A 109 -15.92 10.96 -26.15
CA GLU A 109 -15.72 10.84 -24.70
C GLU A 109 -16.41 9.61 -24.10
N ALA A 110 -17.61 9.28 -24.59
CA ALA A 110 -18.36 8.10 -24.14
C ALA A 110 -17.64 6.79 -24.44
N GLU A 111 -16.99 6.68 -25.59
CA GLU A 111 -16.21 5.49 -25.98
C GLU A 111 -14.89 5.42 -25.20
N ALA A 112 -14.21 6.55 -25.02
CA ALA A 112 -13.01 6.61 -24.18
C ALA A 112 -13.32 6.19 -22.74
N ARG A 113 -14.42 6.70 -22.16
CA ARG A 113 -14.86 6.32 -20.81
C ARG A 113 -15.23 4.85 -20.72
N LYS A 114 -15.89 4.29 -21.74
CA LYS A 114 -16.24 2.88 -21.79
C LYS A 114 -14.98 2.00 -21.83
N ALA A 115 -14.00 2.36 -22.65
CA ALA A 115 -12.73 1.64 -22.73
C ALA A 115 -11.97 1.69 -21.39
N LEU A 116 -11.86 2.87 -20.78
CA LEU A 116 -11.18 3.04 -19.49
C LEU A 116 -11.89 2.28 -18.35
N ASN A 117 -13.22 2.29 -18.33
CA ASN A 117 -13.97 1.60 -17.28
C ASN A 117 -13.98 0.09 -17.50
N ASN A 118 -14.34 -0.40 -18.67
CA ASN A 118 -14.59 -1.82 -18.88
C ASN A 118 -13.32 -2.59 -19.20
N ASP A 119 -12.48 -2.06 -20.09
CA ASP A 119 -11.31 -2.77 -20.58
C ASP A 119 -10.12 -2.55 -19.65
N TRP A 120 -9.88 -1.31 -19.22
CA TRP A 120 -8.76 -1.01 -18.33
C TRP A 120 -9.04 -1.36 -16.87
N GLU A 121 -9.99 -0.68 -16.22
CA GLU A 121 -10.23 -0.82 -14.77
C GLU A 121 -10.74 -2.22 -14.38
N ASN A 122 -11.73 -2.74 -15.10
CA ASN A 122 -12.40 -3.98 -14.72
C ASN A 122 -11.86 -5.25 -15.39
N ASN A 123 -10.84 -5.15 -16.26
CA ASN A 123 -10.29 -6.31 -16.98
C ASN A 123 -8.76 -6.32 -16.98
N ILE A 124 -8.09 -5.38 -17.66
CA ILE A 124 -6.62 -5.39 -17.78
C ILE A 124 -5.95 -5.25 -16.40
N LYS A 125 -6.39 -4.28 -15.58
CA LYS A 125 -5.81 -4.06 -14.24
C LYS A 125 -6.03 -5.26 -13.32
N THR A 126 -7.23 -5.81 -13.28
CA THR A 126 -7.59 -6.93 -12.40
C THR A 126 -6.98 -8.26 -12.82
N ALA A 127 -6.72 -8.44 -14.12
CA ALA A 127 -6.07 -9.63 -14.67
C ALA A 127 -4.53 -9.60 -14.58
N PHE A 128 -3.93 -8.48 -14.18
CA PHE A 128 -2.48 -8.37 -14.08
C PHE A 128 -1.98 -9.02 -12.78
N HIS A 129 -1.26 -10.13 -12.92
CA HIS A 129 -0.68 -10.89 -11.78
C HIS A 129 0.86 -10.86 -11.73
N GLY A 130 1.50 -10.03 -12.56
CA GLY A 130 2.95 -9.80 -12.53
C GLY A 130 3.80 -11.05 -12.82
N GLN A 131 3.27 -12.03 -13.54
CA GLN A 131 4.01 -13.22 -13.96
C GLN A 131 4.53 -13.05 -15.39
N ASP A 132 5.61 -12.31 -15.55
CA ASP A 132 6.51 -12.31 -16.72
C ASP A 132 7.90 -11.80 -16.29
#